data_AF-A0A2C9L8Z1-F1
#
_entry.id   AF-A0A2C9L8Z1-F1
#
_cell.length_a   1.000
_cell.length_b   1.000
_cell.length_c   1.000
_cell.angle_alpha   90.00
_cell.angle_beta   90.00
_cell.angle_gamma   90.00
#
_symmetry.space_group_name_H-M   'P 1'
#
loop_
_entity.id
_entity.type
_entity.pdbx_description
1 polymer ?
#
loop_
_entity_poly.entity_id
_entity_poly.type
_entity_poly.pdbx_seq_one_letter_code
_entity_poly.pdbx_strand_id
1 'polypeptide(L)'
;MDAYHWNYVTDNYNNAMVGSNETQGETVNNYEKPKVFEGNTDSFSVKHNYLDKPIMARYIKFHTIQWNRHPSMRVEIMGCQLCKEPLGLPPYGKMSASSSRKFQKGSSCQPEDGHILSSKSWCSKKQNGEYYDLLHVVLFK
;
A
#
# COMPACT_ATOMS: atom_id res chain seq x y z
N MET A 1 -18.48 18.74 -14.25
CA MET A 1 -17.10 18.81 -14.77
C MET A 1 -16.57 17.40 -14.79
N ASP A 2 -16.29 16.87 -15.98
CA ASP A 2 -16.93 15.60 -16.37
C ASP A 2 -16.00 14.38 -16.57
N ALA A 3 -16.66 13.22 -16.57
CA ALA A 3 -16.50 12.37 -15.41
C ALA A 3 -17.15 10.97 -15.54
N TYR A 4 -16.83 10.17 -16.56
CA TYR A 4 -17.56 8.90 -16.79
C TYR A 4 -16.66 7.72 -17.18
N HIS A 5 -16.70 6.69 -16.31
CA HIS A 5 -16.35 5.27 -16.44
C HIS A 5 -15.05 4.86 -17.17
N TRP A 6 -14.26 4.05 -16.48
CA TRP A 6 -13.23 3.19 -17.08
C TRP A 6 -13.59 1.74 -16.85
N ASN A 7 -12.98 0.84 -17.61
CA ASN A 7 -13.13 -0.59 -17.42
C ASN A 7 -11.77 -1.26 -17.64
N TYR A 8 -11.30 -2.10 -16.72
CA TYR A 8 -10.00 -2.79 -16.86
C TYR A 8 -10.00 -4.26 -16.48
N VAL A 9 -9.05 -5.00 -17.06
CA VAL A 9 -8.74 -6.40 -16.78
C VAL A 9 -7.31 -6.52 -16.23
N THR A 10 -7.10 -7.42 -15.27
CA THR A 10 -5.79 -7.80 -14.76
C THR A 10 -5.35 -9.15 -15.35
N ASP A 11 -4.28 -9.16 -16.15
CA ASP A 11 -3.63 -10.41 -16.57
C ASP A 11 -2.88 -11.00 -15.37
N ASN A 12 -3.35 -12.11 -14.83
CA ASN A 12 -2.55 -12.96 -13.94
C ASN A 12 -2.17 -14.23 -14.67
N TYR A 13 -0.87 -14.52 -14.69
CA TYR A 13 -0.31 -15.73 -15.32
C TYR A 13 -0.67 -17.02 -14.57
N ASN A 14 -1.38 -16.92 -13.45
CA ASN A 14 -2.06 -18.01 -12.77
C ASN A 14 -3.55 -17.70 -12.78
N ASN A 15 -4.33 -18.53 -13.48
CA ASN A 15 -5.80 -18.48 -13.47
C ASN A 15 -6.34 -18.43 -12.04
N ALA A 16 -7.54 -17.84 -11.87
CA ALA A 16 -8.25 -17.82 -10.60
C ALA A 16 -8.27 -19.23 -9.98
N MET A 17 -7.71 -19.38 -8.78
CA MET A 17 -7.64 -20.68 -8.12
C MET A 17 -9.04 -21.15 -7.73
N VAL A 18 -9.53 -22.14 -8.48
CA VAL A 18 -10.33 -23.30 -8.06
C VAL A 18 -11.32 -23.09 -6.90
N GLY A 19 -12.60 -23.22 -7.23
CA GLY A 19 -13.66 -23.77 -6.39
C GLY A 19 -14.73 -24.33 -7.34
N SER A 20 -15.39 -25.46 -7.11
CA SER A 20 -15.55 -26.26 -5.89
C SER A 20 -15.30 -27.76 -6.16
N ASN A 21 -15.08 -28.54 -5.10
CA ASN A 21 -15.24 -29.99 -5.18
C ASN A 21 -16.73 -30.32 -5.18
N GLU A 22 -17.26 -30.86 -6.28
CA GLU A 22 -18.30 -31.89 -6.23
C GLU A 22 -18.36 -32.69 -7.56
N THR A 23 -19.09 -33.80 -7.55
CA THR A 23 -18.91 -34.96 -8.44
C THR A 23 -19.35 -34.81 -9.90
N GLN A 24 -18.65 -35.52 -10.78
CA GLN A 24 -19.06 -35.98 -12.12
C GLN A 24 -19.52 -34.95 -13.17
N GLY A 25 -18.57 -34.59 -14.05
CA GLY A 25 -18.74 -34.93 -15.47
C GLY A 25 -19.47 -33.96 -16.40
N GLU A 26 -18.97 -32.74 -16.56
CA GLU A 26 -19.25 -31.90 -17.74
C GLU A 26 -17.97 -31.28 -18.32
N THR A 27 -17.77 -31.40 -19.63
CA THR A 27 -16.63 -30.80 -20.35
C THR A 27 -16.90 -29.32 -20.65
N VAL A 28 -16.86 -28.48 -19.62
CA VAL A 28 -16.92 -27.02 -19.80
C VAL A 28 -15.52 -26.52 -20.16
N ASN A 29 -15.35 -25.99 -21.38
CA ASN A 29 -14.17 -25.21 -21.77
C ASN A 29 -14.15 -23.88 -21.03
N ASN A 30 -13.84 -23.93 -19.73
CA ASN A 30 -14.04 -22.85 -18.79
C ASN A 30 -12.87 -21.83 -18.84
N TYR A 31 -12.73 -21.17 -19.99
CA TYR A 31 -12.08 -19.87 -20.07
C TYR A 31 -12.99 -18.86 -19.37
N GLU A 32 -12.88 -18.82 -18.05
CA GLU A 32 -13.60 -17.90 -17.18
C GLU A 32 -13.35 -16.47 -17.70
N LYS A 33 -14.43 -15.75 -18.03
CA LYS A 33 -14.31 -14.42 -18.66
C LYS A 33 -13.53 -13.49 -17.73
N PRO A 34 -12.56 -12.71 -18.24
CA PRO A 34 -11.77 -11.84 -17.38
C PRO A 34 -12.66 -10.84 -16.66
N LYS A 35 -12.50 -10.72 -15.33
CA LYS A 35 -13.26 -9.77 -14.50
C LYS A 35 -12.93 -8.35 -14.95
N VAL A 36 -13.98 -7.61 -15.31
CA VAL A 36 -13.88 -6.20 -15.71
C VAL A 36 -14.17 -5.32 -14.50
N PHE A 37 -13.24 -4.43 -14.16
CA PHE A 37 -13.34 -3.52 -13.03
C PHE A 37 -13.72 -2.12 -13.49
N GLU A 38 -14.79 -1.56 -12.93
CA GLU A 38 -15.17 -0.17 -13.11
C GLU A 38 -14.11 0.78 -12.55
N GLY A 39 -13.75 1.84 -13.28
CA GLY A 39 -12.87 2.91 -12.81
C GLY A 39 -13.58 4.24 -12.59
N ASN A 40 -12.79 5.30 -12.46
CA ASN A 40 -13.20 6.62 -12.01
C ASN A 40 -14.22 7.34 -12.91
N THR A 41 -15.27 7.86 -12.29
CA THR A 41 -16.27 8.74 -12.89
C THR A 41 -15.99 10.20 -12.50
N ASP A 42 -14.75 10.66 -12.72
CA ASP A 42 -14.23 12.05 -12.66
C ASP A 42 -12.68 11.99 -12.76
N SER A 43 -12.00 13.13 -12.59
CA SER A 43 -10.54 13.23 -12.61
C SER A 43 -9.89 13.27 -11.21
N PHE A 44 -10.66 13.10 -10.13
CA PHE A 44 -10.22 13.41 -8.76
C PHE A 44 -10.69 12.43 -7.67
N SER A 45 -11.85 11.78 -7.82
CA SER A 45 -12.31 10.71 -6.93
C SER A 45 -11.51 9.43 -7.13
N VAL A 46 -11.40 8.66 -6.05
CA VAL A 46 -10.70 7.37 -6.05
C VAL A 46 -11.74 6.25 -6.11
N LYS A 47 -11.86 5.60 -7.27
CA LYS A 47 -12.61 4.36 -7.42
C LYS A 47 -11.78 3.20 -6.88
N HIS A 48 -12.24 2.61 -5.77
CA HIS A 48 -11.61 1.44 -5.17
C HIS A 48 -12.15 0.17 -5.81
N ASN A 49 -11.25 -0.74 -6.20
CA ASN A 49 -11.60 -2.05 -6.76
C ASN A 49 -10.97 -3.15 -5.91
N TYR A 50 -11.80 -4.05 -5.41
CA TYR A 50 -11.38 -5.15 -4.56
C TYR A 50 -11.27 -6.46 -5.37
N LEU A 51 -10.21 -7.22 -5.08
CA LEU A 51 -9.96 -8.54 -5.63
C LEU A 51 -10.57 -9.57 -4.67
N ASP A 52 -11.50 -10.40 -5.16
CA ASP A 52 -12.24 -11.35 -4.31
C ASP A 52 -11.30 -12.43 -3.71
N LYS A 53 -10.16 -12.65 -4.37
CA LYS A 53 -9.04 -13.49 -3.90
C LYS A 53 -7.75 -12.69 -4.02
N PRO A 54 -6.84 -12.74 -3.02
CA PRO A 54 -5.53 -12.09 -3.12
C PRO A 54 -4.71 -12.74 -4.24
N ILE A 55 -3.88 -11.93 -4.90
CA ILE A 55 -3.11 -12.32 -6.08
C ILE A 55 -1.62 -12.23 -5.78
N MET A 56 -0.89 -13.31 -6.04
CA MET A 56 0.57 -13.36 -5.93
C MET A 56 1.18 -13.10 -7.31
N ALA A 57 1.64 -11.86 -7.54
CA ALA A 57 2.20 -11.43 -8.82
C ALA A 57 3.47 -10.56 -8.63
N ARG A 58 4.40 -10.66 -9.59
CA ARG A 58 5.55 -9.73 -9.71
C ARG A 58 5.24 -8.55 -10.66
N TYR A 59 4.33 -8.77 -11.60
CA TYR A 59 3.93 -7.79 -12.61
C TYR A 59 2.41 -7.79 -12.68
N ILE A 60 1.81 -6.61 -12.70
CA ILE A 60 0.37 -6.41 -12.89
C ILE A 60 0.23 -5.55 -14.15
N LYS A 61 -0.59 -6.02 -15.10
CA LYS A 61 -0.90 -5.31 -16.33
C LYS A 61 -2.34 -4.86 -16.30
N PHE A 62 -2.56 -3.56 -16.49
CA PHE A 62 -3.88 -2.96 -16.64
C PHE A 62 -4.20 -2.78 -18.12
N HIS A 63 -5.28 -3.39 -18.59
CA HIS A 63 -5.81 -3.15 -19.93
C HIS A 63 -7.00 -2.22 -19.87
N THR A 64 -6.90 -1.01 -20.42
CA THR A 64 -8.04 -0.08 -20.50
C THR A 64 -8.97 -0.44 -21.65
N ILE A 65 -10.22 -0.76 -21.34
CA ILE A 65 -11.25 -1.16 -22.32
C ILE A 65 -12.05 0.06 -22.81
N GLN A 66 -12.26 1.05 -21.94
CA GLN A 66 -13.02 2.27 -22.21
C GLN A 66 -12.32 3.48 -21.57
N TRP A 67 -12.40 4.64 -22.22
CA TRP A 67 -11.81 5.91 -21.80
C TRP A 67 -12.61 7.11 -22.33
N ASN A 68 -12.44 8.27 -21.69
CA ASN A 68 -12.99 9.54 -22.14
C ASN A 68 -11.87 10.46 -22.65
N ARG A 69 -11.97 10.92 -23.91
CA ARG A 69 -10.98 11.72 -24.67
C ARG A 69 -9.62 11.06 -24.86
N HIS A 70 -8.86 10.85 -23.79
CA HIS A 70 -7.52 10.27 -23.80
C HIS A 70 -7.38 9.24 -22.68
N PRO A 71 -6.73 8.08 -22.92
CA PRO A 71 -6.48 7.10 -21.86
C PRO A 71 -5.56 7.69 -20.80
N SER A 72 -5.97 7.67 -19.53
CA SER A 72 -5.27 8.31 -18.42
C SER A 72 -5.74 7.71 -17.10
N MET A 73 -4.80 7.24 -16.27
CA MET A 73 -5.08 6.65 -14.96
C MET A 73 -3.99 7.03 -13.97
N ARG A 74 -4.36 7.11 -12.68
CA ARG A 74 -3.44 7.08 -11.55
C ARG A 74 -3.87 5.94 -10.66
N VAL A 75 -2.99 4.98 -10.41
CA VAL A 75 -3.32 3.73 -9.71
C VAL A 75 -2.29 3.51 -8.59
N GLU A 76 -2.79 3.11 -7.42
CA GLU A 76 -2.01 2.61 -6.30
C GLU A 76 -2.41 1.14 -6.08
N ILE A 77 -1.45 0.24 -5.90
CA ILE A 77 -1.70 -1.19 -5.75
C ILE A 77 -1.55 -1.55 -4.27
N MET A 78 -2.67 -1.71 -3.59
CA MET A 78 -2.69 -2.12 -2.20
C MET A 78 -2.52 -3.64 -2.08
N GLY A 79 -1.64 -4.07 -1.18
CA GLY A 79 -1.36 -5.48 -0.91
C GLY A 79 -0.41 -5.66 0.26
N CYS A 80 -0.04 -6.90 0.55
CA CYS A 80 0.93 -7.24 1.58
C CYS A 80 2.07 -8.08 0.99
N GLN A 81 3.25 -8.00 1.60
CA GLN A 81 4.34 -8.94 1.35
C GLN A 81 4.71 -9.63 2.67
N LEU A 82 4.83 -10.96 2.63
CA LEU A 82 5.27 -11.76 3.77
C LEU A 82 6.60 -11.21 4.32
N CYS A 83 6.68 -11.10 5.65
CA CYS A 83 7.85 -10.62 6.38
C CYS A 83 8.29 -9.17 6.09
N LYS A 84 7.37 -8.29 5.63
CA LYS A 84 7.62 -6.84 5.46
C LYS A 84 6.76 -5.92 6.35
N GLU A 85 6.19 -6.46 7.42
CA GLU A 85 5.41 -5.66 8.37
C GLU A 85 6.34 -4.67 9.13
N PRO A 86 5.95 -3.41 9.33
CA PRO A 86 6.82 -2.38 9.91
C PRO A 86 6.92 -2.51 11.44
N LEU A 87 7.76 -3.45 11.90
CA LEU A 87 8.00 -3.71 13.33
C LEU A 87 8.49 -2.49 14.12
N GLY A 88 9.11 -1.52 13.46
CA GLY A 88 9.65 -0.30 14.10
C GLY A 88 8.63 0.79 14.41
N LEU A 89 7.34 0.52 14.26
CA LEU A 89 6.25 1.44 14.56
C LEU A 89 5.49 1.01 15.82
N PRO A 90 4.86 1.94 16.55
CA PRO A 90 3.98 1.59 17.67
C PRO A 90 2.83 0.67 17.22
N PRO A 91 2.40 -0.31 18.05
CA PRO A 91 2.87 -0.58 19.40
C PRO A 91 4.13 -1.46 19.49
N TYR A 92 4.58 -2.06 18.38
CA TYR A 92 5.62 -3.09 18.37
C TYR A 92 7.05 -2.55 18.53
N GLY A 93 7.27 -1.31 18.10
CA GLY A 93 8.54 -0.60 18.24
C GLY A 93 8.36 0.83 18.74
N LYS A 94 9.37 1.32 19.47
CA LYS A 94 9.51 2.73 19.86
C LYS A 94 10.84 3.27 19.38
N MET A 95 10.84 4.51 18.90
CA MET A 95 12.07 5.20 18.52
C MET A 95 12.77 5.83 19.74
N SER A 96 14.09 5.68 19.77
CA SER A 96 15.00 6.20 20.80
C SER A 96 16.26 6.75 20.11
N ALA A 97 17.00 7.67 20.73
CA ALA A 97 18.12 8.35 20.07
C ALA A 97 19.37 8.42 20.94
N SER A 98 20.54 8.49 20.32
CA SER A 98 21.82 8.76 21.00
C SER A 98 21.83 10.10 21.72
N SER A 99 21.09 11.08 21.19
CA SER A 99 20.83 12.35 21.86
C SER A 99 19.48 12.93 21.42
N SER A 100 18.90 13.79 22.26
CA SER A 100 17.72 14.57 21.88
C SER A 100 17.70 15.93 22.56
N ARG A 101 16.92 16.86 22.00
CA ARG A 101 16.51 18.07 22.73
C ARG A 101 15.73 17.68 23.99
N LYS A 102 15.98 18.39 25.09
CA LYS A 102 15.22 18.21 26.35
C LYS A 102 13.72 18.34 26.08
N PHE A 103 12.93 17.46 26.69
CA PHE A 103 11.47 17.56 26.61
C PHE A 103 10.98 18.90 27.14
N GLN A 104 10.09 19.52 26.37
CA GLN A 104 9.34 20.71 26.75
C GLN A 104 7.86 20.44 26.48
N LYS A 105 6.97 21.00 27.29
CA LYS A 105 5.51 20.86 27.10
C LYS A 105 5.14 21.42 25.72
N GLY A 106 4.56 20.58 24.87
CA GLY A 106 4.26 20.92 23.47
C GLY A 106 5.40 20.69 22.47
N SER A 107 6.53 20.11 22.87
CA SER A 107 7.60 19.78 21.93
C SER A 107 7.17 18.76 20.86
N SER A 108 7.62 18.99 19.63
CA SER A 108 7.33 18.19 18.43
C SER A 108 8.57 17.46 17.89
N CYS A 109 9.56 17.24 18.76
CA CYS A 109 10.92 16.86 18.36
C CYS A 109 11.56 15.75 19.22
N GLN A 110 10.74 14.90 19.85
CA GLN A 110 11.23 13.80 20.68
C GLN A 110 11.65 12.58 19.85
N PRO A 111 12.56 11.70 20.35
CA PRO A 111 12.92 10.48 19.64
C PRO A 111 11.72 9.61 19.29
N GLU A 112 10.78 9.48 20.23
CA GLU A 112 9.54 8.70 20.09
C GLU A 112 8.58 9.24 19.02
N ASP A 113 8.64 10.54 18.76
CA ASP A 113 7.89 11.23 17.70
C ASP A 113 8.56 11.07 16.31
N GLY A 114 9.73 10.43 16.21
CA GLY A 114 10.57 10.37 15.01
C GLY A 114 10.14 9.39 13.90
N HIS A 115 8.99 8.70 14.05
CA HIS A 115 8.55 7.66 13.11
C HIS A 115 7.74 8.21 11.93
N ILE A 116 7.74 7.52 10.79
CA ILE A 116 7.15 8.02 9.52
C ILE A 116 5.64 8.34 9.60
N LEU A 117 4.89 7.67 10.49
CA LEU A 117 3.46 7.95 10.74
C LEU A 117 3.20 9.15 11.67
N SER A 118 4.25 9.81 12.18
CA SER A 118 4.15 10.94 13.10
C SER A 118 3.96 12.25 12.34
N SER A 119 3.14 13.16 12.88
CA SER A 119 3.06 14.56 12.42
C SER A 119 4.16 15.45 13.02
N LYS A 120 5.07 14.84 13.78
CA LYS A 120 6.20 15.45 14.47
C LYS A 120 7.50 14.77 14.00
N SER A 121 8.62 15.07 14.64
CA SER A 121 9.92 14.50 14.28
C SER A 121 10.80 14.27 15.52
N TRP A 122 12.07 13.95 15.29
CA TRP A 122 13.13 13.97 16.31
C TRP A 122 14.10 15.12 16.02
N CYS A 123 14.63 15.75 17.08
CA CYS A 123 15.78 16.66 16.99
C CYS A 123 16.92 16.21 17.90
N SER A 124 18.11 16.14 17.33
CA SER A 124 19.37 15.98 18.05
C SER A 124 19.59 17.05 19.12
N LYS A 125 20.42 16.72 20.13
CA LYS A 125 20.75 17.64 21.23
C LYS A 125 21.66 18.80 20.78
N LYS A 126 22.52 18.56 19.79
CA LYS A 126 23.42 19.55 19.17
C LYS A 126 23.21 19.54 17.65
N GLN A 127 23.47 20.67 16.99
CA GLN A 127 23.26 20.84 15.54
C GLN A 127 24.52 21.35 14.81
N ASN A 128 25.69 21.14 15.41
CA ASN A 128 26.95 21.75 14.99
C ASN A 128 27.72 20.94 13.92
N GLY A 129 27.16 19.83 13.40
CA GLY A 129 27.77 19.00 12.36
C GLY A 129 28.96 18.12 12.80
N GLU A 130 29.63 18.45 13.92
CA GLU A 130 30.81 17.73 14.44
C GLU A 130 30.54 16.31 14.96
N TYR A 131 29.27 15.94 15.18
CA TYR A 131 28.87 14.67 15.77
C TYR A 131 27.73 14.03 14.97
N TYR A 132 27.85 12.74 14.69
CA TYR A 132 26.77 11.93 14.15
C TYR A 132 25.82 11.52 15.27
N ASP A 133 24.61 12.05 15.26
CA ASP A 133 23.52 11.59 16.12
C ASP A 133 22.68 10.53 15.40
N LEU A 134 22.29 9.48 16.12
CA LEU A 134 21.59 8.32 15.58
C LEU A 134 20.21 8.15 16.21
N LEU A 135 19.21 7.93 15.36
CA LEU A 135 17.87 7.48 15.75
C LEU A 135 17.81 5.96 15.57
N HIS A 136 17.44 5.25 16.62
CA HIS A 136 17.34 3.80 16.69
C HIS A 136 15.91 3.36 16.93
N VAL A 137 15.56 2.20 16.41
CA VAL A 137 14.30 1.50 16.73
C VAL A 137 14.57 0.50 17.84
N VAL A 138 13.82 0.61 18.94
CA VAL A 138 13.77 -0.38 20.02
C VAL A 138 12.50 -1.21 19.82
N LEU A 139 12.66 -2.51 19.58
CA LEU A 139 11.56 -3.46 19.46
C LEU A 139 11.21 -4.01 20.85
N PHE A 140 9.91 -4.15 21.12
CA PHE A 140 9.42 -4.90 22.28
C PHE A 140 8.96 -6.28 21.84
N LYS A 141 9.12 -7.28 22.71
CA LYS A 141 8.81 -8.70 22.46
C LYS A 141 7.63 -9.13 23.33
#